data_AF-A0A395RY11-F1
#
_entry.id   AF-A0A395RY11-F1
#
_cell.length_a   1.000
_cell.length_b   1.000
_cell.length_c   1.000
_cell.angle_alpha   90.00
_cell.angle_beta   90.00
_cell.angle_gamma   90.00
#
_symmetry.space_group_name_H-M   'P 1'
#
loop_
_entity.id
_entity.type
_entity.pdbx_description
1 polymer ?
#
loop_
_entity_poly.entity_id
_entity_poly.type
_entity_poly.pdbx_seq_one_letter_code
_entity_poly.pdbx_strand_id
1 'polypeptide(L)'
;MTSRKSPNIIITGTPGVGKTTHCESLAERTGLRHLSVNQVVKDKECHEGWSDEFHSWIVDEDKASYFSLYSSNRPRTRWLLDAIEDDVKAGGCIIDWHACDLFPESWIDLVVVLRVDSSTLYDRLTARNYPDSKLQENIDSEIMEVLLQEAHEAFEKEIVIELTSNNSDEMDTNVDRIVAWLDQWKKDNSEYYDYVETWATVTTCLKIWMDDYSALPRRLKMAAHKVNFITGNANKLTEVKAILEPEIEVLSQPIDLEEMQGTLEEVTESKCRRAAELVKGPVLVEDTALCYNALKGLPGVYIKWFMTSIGHQGLNNLLAAYTDKSAEAVCTFGYCAGPGEKVILFQGRCPGKIVPPRGPPAFGWDAVFEYEGQTFAEMEKVEKNKISHRGRALAKLQAWFKDQQ
;
A
#
# COMPACT_ATOMS: atom_id res chain seq x y z
N MET A 1 4.76 0.99 8.68
CA MET A 1 6.19 0.80 8.98
C MET A 1 6.33 -0.42 9.88
N THR A 2 7.12 -1.42 9.46
CA THR A 2 7.36 -2.63 10.24
C THR A 2 8.10 -2.24 11.52
N SER A 3 7.54 -2.57 12.69
CA SER A 3 8.18 -2.30 13.99
C SER A 3 9.41 -3.18 14.25
N ARG A 4 9.86 -3.91 13.23
CA ARG A 4 10.88 -4.95 13.29
C ARG A 4 12.25 -4.33 13.04
N LYS A 5 13.26 -4.74 13.82
CA LYS A 5 14.64 -4.24 13.69
C LYS A 5 15.47 -4.97 12.62
N SER A 6 14.94 -6.08 12.10
CA SER A 6 15.55 -6.91 11.06
C SER A 6 14.45 -7.39 10.11
N PRO A 7 14.73 -7.52 8.81
CA PRO A 7 13.73 -7.91 7.84
C PRO A 7 13.47 -9.41 7.88
N ASN A 8 12.35 -9.82 7.29
CA ASN A 8 12.06 -11.20 6.94
C ASN A 8 12.20 -11.40 5.44
N ILE A 9 12.92 -12.44 5.05
CA ILE A 9 13.22 -12.77 3.66
C ILE A 9 12.64 -14.15 3.39
N ILE A 10 11.80 -14.28 2.36
CA ILE A 10 11.41 -15.58 1.81
C ILE A 10 12.41 -15.96 0.72
N ILE A 11 12.91 -17.19 0.76
CA ILE A 11 13.58 -17.82 -0.37
C ILE A 11 12.66 -18.93 -0.88
N THR A 12 12.11 -18.74 -2.08
CA THR A 12 11.16 -19.65 -2.71
C THR A 12 11.63 -20.13 -4.08
N GLY A 13 10.91 -21.07 -4.70
CA GLY A 13 11.23 -21.69 -5.98
C GLY A 13 11.10 -23.21 -5.94
N THR A 14 11.21 -23.85 -7.10
CA THR A 14 10.86 -25.27 -7.25
C THR A 14 11.79 -26.15 -6.41
N PRO A 15 11.35 -27.30 -5.86
CA PRO A 15 12.26 -28.30 -5.30
C PRO A 15 13.47 -28.55 -6.22
N GLY A 16 14.70 -28.40 -5.68
CA GLY A 16 15.94 -28.59 -6.45
C GLY A 16 16.66 -27.31 -6.92
N VAL A 17 16.03 -26.13 -6.83
CA VAL A 17 16.66 -24.85 -7.25
C VAL A 17 17.74 -24.32 -6.29
N GLY A 18 17.90 -24.94 -5.11
CA GLY A 18 18.97 -24.60 -4.15
C GLY A 18 18.54 -23.74 -2.95
N LYS A 19 17.23 -23.61 -2.66
CA LYS A 19 16.70 -22.80 -1.55
C LYS A 19 17.43 -22.98 -0.22
N THR A 20 17.48 -24.22 0.30
CA THR A 20 18.08 -24.54 1.60
C THR A 20 19.54 -24.11 1.68
N THR A 21 20.32 -24.34 0.61
CA THR A 21 21.73 -23.94 0.57
C THR A 21 21.91 -22.41 0.57
N HIS A 22 21.04 -21.66 -0.14
CA HIS A 22 21.06 -20.20 -0.05
C HIS A 22 20.68 -19.73 1.37
N CYS A 23 19.66 -20.35 1.98
CA CYS A 23 19.21 -19.97 3.31
C CYS A 23 20.28 -20.21 4.38
N GLU A 24 20.98 -21.35 4.31
CA GLU A 24 22.09 -21.67 5.20
C GLU A 24 23.25 -20.68 5.06
N SER A 25 23.68 -20.40 3.82
CA SER A 25 24.76 -19.44 3.55
C SER A 25 24.37 -18.02 3.97
N LEU A 26 23.13 -17.60 3.70
CA LEU A 26 22.60 -16.31 4.13
C LEU A 26 22.57 -16.20 5.66
N ALA A 27 22.08 -17.23 6.35
CA ALA A 27 22.02 -17.23 7.81
C ALA A 27 23.42 -17.10 8.43
N GLU A 28 24.40 -17.84 7.90
CA GLU A 28 25.80 -17.76 8.35
C GLU A 28 26.39 -16.35 8.17
N ARG A 29 26.13 -15.70 7.03
CA ARG A 29 26.71 -14.39 6.70
C ARG A 29 26.00 -13.22 7.35
N THR A 30 24.71 -13.35 7.65
CA THR A 30 23.87 -12.23 8.09
C THR A 30 23.48 -12.31 9.57
N GLY A 31 23.57 -13.49 10.17
CA GLY A 31 23.04 -13.78 11.50
C GLY A 31 21.52 -13.84 11.57
N LEU A 32 20.80 -13.77 10.43
CA LEU A 32 19.36 -14.00 10.38
C LEU A 32 19.04 -15.47 10.70
N ARG A 33 17.87 -15.71 11.30
CA ARG A 33 17.43 -17.06 11.68
C ARG A 33 16.85 -17.79 10.48
N HIS A 34 17.48 -18.88 10.06
CA HIS A 34 16.91 -19.79 9.08
C HIS A 34 15.72 -20.56 9.68
N LEU A 35 14.56 -20.43 9.05
CA LEU A 35 13.32 -21.11 9.37
C LEU A 35 12.93 -21.99 8.18
N SER A 36 13.24 -23.29 8.27
CA SER A 36 12.78 -24.28 7.29
C SER A 36 11.36 -24.70 7.61
N VAL A 37 10.42 -24.34 6.74
CA VAL A 37 8.99 -24.64 6.95
C VAL A 37 8.75 -26.15 6.95
N ASN A 38 9.48 -26.90 6.12
CA ASN A 38 9.50 -28.37 6.14
C ASN A 38 9.86 -28.94 7.51
N GLN A 39 10.80 -28.31 8.22
CA GLN A 39 11.20 -28.76 9.55
C GLN A 39 10.17 -28.36 10.60
N VAL A 40 9.60 -27.15 10.52
CA VAL A 40 8.51 -26.69 11.39
C VAL A 40 7.30 -27.63 11.30
N VAL A 41 6.95 -28.06 10.07
CA VAL A 41 5.85 -29.01 9.85
C VAL A 41 6.11 -30.35 10.54
N LYS A 42 7.34 -30.87 10.49
CA LYS A 42 7.72 -32.13 11.14
C LYS A 42 7.75 -32.00 12.66
N ASP A 43 8.40 -30.96 13.18
CA ASP A 43 8.63 -30.79 14.61
C ASP A 43 7.35 -30.47 15.39
N LYS A 44 6.39 -29.81 14.72
CA LYS A 44 5.11 -29.41 15.31
C LYS A 44 3.95 -30.33 14.91
N GLU A 45 4.23 -31.45 14.24
CA GLU A 45 3.25 -32.42 13.74
C GLU A 45 2.14 -31.79 12.88
N CYS A 46 2.47 -30.74 12.12
CA CYS A 46 1.52 -30.02 11.26
C CYS A 46 1.30 -30.74 9.91
N HIS A 47 1.07 -32.06 9.90
CA HIS A 47 0.90 -32.87 8.69
C HIS A 47 -0.22 -33.92 8.84
N GLU A 48 -0.94 -34.24 7.77
CA GLU A 48 -2.05 -35.24 7.81
C GLU A 48 -1.57 -36.71 7.73
N GLY A 49 -0.27 -36.91 7.50
CA GLY A 49 0.35 -38.23 7.38
C GLY A 49 1.47 -38.24 6.34
N TRP A 50 2.18 -39.35 6.23
CA TRP A 50 3.19 -39.56 5.18
C TRP A 50 2.51 -40.13 3.93
N SER A 51 2.75 -39.52 2.77
CA SER A 51 2.37 -40.13 1.49
C SER A 51 3.51 -41.00 0.97
N ASP A 52 3.29 -42.31 0.91
CA ASP A 52 4.20 -43.23 0.23
C ASP A 52 4.23 -43.03 -1.30
N GLU A 53 3.17 -42.46 -1.87
CA GLU A 53 3.06 -42.14 -3.30
C GLU A 53 3.90 -40.91 -3.68
N PHE A 54 3.92 -39.88 -2.83
CA PHE A 54 4.62 -38.62 -3.08
C PHE A 54 5.97 -38.50 -2.32
N HIS A 55 6.31 -39.48 -1.49
CA HIS A 55 7.48 -39.48 -0.59
C HIS A 55 7.65 -38.17 0.17
N SER A 56 6.55 -37.63 0.68
CA SER A 56 6.50 -36.39 1.45
C SER A 56 5.40 -36.44 2.50
N TRP A 57 5.54 -35.61 3.53
CA TRP A 57 4.45 -35.34 4.45
C TRP A 57 3.33 -34.62 3.70
N ILE A 58 2.09 -35.11 3.84
CA ILE A 58 0.90 -34.49 3.24
C ILE A 58 0.61 -33.22 4.06
N VAL A 59 0.89 -32.08 3.45
CA VAL A 59 0.42 -30.77 3.90
C VAL A 59 -0.77 -30.44 3.02
N ASP A 60 -1.96 -30.40 3.59
CA ASP A 60 -3.23 -30.17 2.85
C ASP A 60 -3.31 -28.69 2.42
N GLU A 61 -2.69 -28.39 1.28
CA GLU A 61 -2.68 -27.06 0.64
C GLU A 61 -4.07 -26.69 0.06
N ASP A 62 -4.94 -27.68 -0.24
CA ASP A 62 -6.21 -27.50 -0.97
C ASP A 62 -7.47 -27.21 -0.11
N LYS A 63 -7.34 -26.98 1.20
CA LYS A 63 -8.45 -26.51 2.06
C LYS A 63 -8.48 -24.99 2.27
N ALA A 64 -7.88 -24.21 1.35
CA ALA A 64 -7.83 -22.74 1.45
C ALA A 64 -9.00 -22.00 0.76
N SER A 65 -9.89 -22.67 0.02
CA SER A 65 -10.79 -21.98 -0.90
C SER A 65 -12.25 -22.49 -0.94
N TYR A 66 -12.96 -22.71 0.18
CA TYR A 66 -14.43 -22.53 0.24
C TYR A 66 -15.01 -22.68 1.68
N PHE A 67 -15.58 -21.59 2.22
CA PHE A 67 -16.69 -21.48 3.18
C PHE A 67 -16.75 -22.31 4.50
N SER A 68 -16.74 -21.62 5.65
CA SER A 68 -17.79 -21.75 6.70
C SER A 68 -17.66 -20.66 7.78
N LEU A 69 -18.49 -19.62 7.66
CA LEU A 69 -19.03 -18.90 8.81
C LEU A 69 -19.97 -19.90 9.52
N TYR A 70 -19.77 -20.11 10.83
CA TYR A 70 -20.52 -21.02 11.71
C TYR A 70 -20.11 -22.51 11.71
N SER A 71 -18.92 -22.83 12.21
CA SER A 71 -18.73 -24.00 13.08
C SER A 71 -17.39 -23.89 13.82
N SER A 72 -17.28 -24.51 15.00
CA SER A 72 -16.16 -24.40 15.95
C SER A 72 -14.84 -25.06 15.51
N ASN A 73 -14.54 -25.15 14.21
CA ASN A 73 -13.29 -25.69 13.67
C ASN A 73 -12.62 -24.66 12.75
N ARG A 74 -11.51 -24.08 13.21
CA ARG A 74 -10.71 -23.08 12.47
C ARG A 74 -10.07 -23.72 11.22
N PRO A 75 -9.94 -22.98 10.10
CA PRO A 75 -9.24 -23.45 8.90
C PRO A 75 -7.76 -23.78 9.21
N ARG A 76 -7.26 -24.90 8.68
CA ARG A 76 -6.07 -25.61 9.18
C ARG A 76 -4.71 -25.06 8.69
N THR A 77 -4.66 -24.35 7.56
CA THR A 77 -3.48 -23.58 7.10
C THR A 77 -3.07 -22.50 8.09
N ARG A 78 -4.00 -22.08 8.97
CA ARG A 78 -3.73 -21.17 10.06
C ARG A 78 -2.75 -21.74 11.09
N TRP A 79 -2.61 -23.06 11.24
CA TRP A 79 -1.70 -23.63 12.24
C TRP A 79 -0.23 -23.43 11.91
N LEU A 80 0.14 -23.52 10.63
CA LEU A 80 1.52 -23.23 10.23
C LEU A 80 1.85 -21.75 10.45
N LEU A 81 0.93 -20.86 10.05
CA LEU A 81 1.08 -19.42 10.28
C LEU A 81 1.13 -19.10 11.78
N ASP A 82 0.19 -19.61 12.58
CA ASP A 82 0.17 -19.45 14.03
C ASP A 82 1.47 -20.00 14.66
N ALA A 83 2.02 -21.10 14.14
CA ALA A 83 3.23 -21.72 14.65
C ALA A 83 4.50 -20.90 14.43
N ILE A 84 4.54 -20.05 13.40
CA ILE A 84 5.72 -19.23 13.07
C ILE A 84 5.47 -17.74 13.32
N GLU A 85 4.24 -17.36 13.64
CA GLU A 85 3.79 -15.98 13.76
C GLU A 85 4.69 -15.16 14.70
N ASP A 86 4.97 -15.68 15.90
CA ASP A 86 5.81 -14.97 16.87
C ASP A 86 7.25 -14.78 16.39
N ASP A 87 7.84 -15.82 15.78
CA ASP A 87 9.20 -15.78 15.22
C ASP A 87 9.28 -14.75 14.09
N VAL A 88 8.34 -14.82 13.14
CA VAL A 88 8.30 -13.91 11.98
C VAL A 88 7.89 -12.49 12.42
N LYS A 89 7.05 -12.32 13.46
CA LYS A 89 6.72 -11.01 14.06
C LYS A 89 7.88 -10.35 14.77
N ALA A 90 8.79 -11.10 15.37
CA ALA A 90 10.03 -10.54 15.92
C ALA A 90 10.93 -9.94 14.81
N GLY A 91 10.85 -10.50 13.60
CA GLY A 91 11.68 -10.11 12.47
C GLY A 91 13.04 -10.82 12.48
N GLY A 92 13.76 -10.75 11.37
CA GLY A 92 15.08 -11.35 11.24
C GLY A 92 15.07 -12.81 10.80
N CYS A 93 14.04 -13.25 10.08
CA CYS A 93 13.91 -14.62 9.59
C CYS A 93 14.29 -14.76 8.11
N ILE A 94 14.89 -15.89 7.77
CA ILE A 94 14.98 -16.40 6.39
C ILE A 94 14.05 -17.60 6.30
N ILE A 95 12.98 -17.50 5.52
CA ILE A 95 11.94 -18.51 5.41
C ILE A 95 12.21 -19.37 4.15
N ASP A 96 12.49 -20.66 4.35
CA ASP A 96 12.72 -21.65 3.28
C ASP A 96 11.44 -22.47 3.05
N TRP A 97 10.76 -22.19 1.93
CA TRP A 97 9.54 -22.89 1.51
C TRP A 97 9.32 -22.77 -0.01
N HIS A 98 8.45 -23.61 -0.58
CA HIS A 98 8.14 -23.58 -2.03
C HIS A 98 6.91 -22.73 -2.40
N ALA A 99 5.88 -22.65 -1.56
CA ALA A 99 4.64 -21.91 -1.86
C ALA A 99 4.55 -20.63 -0.99
N CYS A 100 5.02 -19.51 -1.50
CA CYS A 100 5.15 -18.27 -0.72
C CYS A 100 3.83 -17.52 -0.53
N ASP A 101 2.81 -17.82 -1.33
CA ASP A 101 1.47 -17.22 -1.31
C ASP A 101 0.72 -17.41 0.02
N LEU A 102 1.12 -18.42 0.81
CA LEU A 102 0.59 -18.67 2.14
C LEU A 102 0.92 -17.54 3.16
N PHE A 103 2.05 -16.85 3.00
CA PHE A 103 2.52 -15.89 3.99
C PHE A 103 1.85 -14.52 3.82
N PRO A 104 1.32 -13.90 4.89
CA PRO A 104 0.78 -12.54 4.80
C PRO A 104 1.85 -11.55 4.33
N GLU A 105 1.56 -10.70 3.35
CA GLU A 105 2.49 -9.66 2.85
C GLU A 105 3.12 -8.82 3.97
N SER A 106 2.33 -8.49 5.01
CA SER A 106 2.79 -7.72 6.18
C SER A 106 3.93 -8.37 6.98
N TRP A 107 4.22 -9.64 6.73
CA TRP A 107 5.28 -10.38 7.40
C TRP A 107 6.60 -10.33 6.65
N ILE A 108 6.60 -9.99 5.37
CA ILE A 108 7.72 -10.25 4.47
C ILE A 108 8.24 -8.94 3.90
N ASP A 109 9.56 -8.75 3.94
CA ASP A 109 10.22 -7.55 3.44
C ASP A 109 10.91 -7.79 2.08
N LEU A 110 11.23 -9.05 1.76
CA LEU A 110 11.79 -9.49 0.47
C LEU A 110 11.36 -10.91 0.14
N VAL A 111 10.99 -11.16 -1.11
CA VAL A 111 10.73 -12.48 -1.68
C VAL A 111 11.75 -12.74 -2.78
N VAL A 112 12.58 -13.75 -2.61
CA VAL A 112 13.55 -14.18 -3.62
C VAL A 112 13.04 -15.47 -4.25
N VAL A 113 12.72 -15.42 -5.54
CA VAL A 113 12.34 -16.59 -6.32
C VAL A 113 13.58 -17.13 -7.03
N LEU A 114 14.06 -18.28 -6.60
CA LEU A 114 15.17 -18.97 -7.23
C LEU A 114 14.69 -19.78 -8.42
N ARG A 115 15.37 -19.58 -9.55
CA ARG A 115 15.12 -20.28 -10.82
C ARG A 115 16.35 -21.06 -11.25
N VAL A 116 16.14 -22.12 -12.02
CA VAL A 116 17.24 -22.89 -12.58
C VAL A 116 16.86 -23.42 -13.96
N ASP A 117 17.85 -23.59 -14.84
CA ASP A 117 17.58 -24.20 -16.14
C ASP A 117 17.13 -25.66 -15.98
N SER A 118 16.24 -26.11 -16.88
CA SER A 118 15.59 -27.41 -16.76
C SER A 118 16.56 -28.59 -16.81
N SER A 119 17.70 -28.46 -17.50
CA SER A 119 18.71 -29.53 -17.55
C SER A 119 19.44 -29.68 -16.22
N THR A 120 19.86 -28.56 -15.63
CA THR A 120 20.47 -28.54 -14.30
C THR A 120 19.47 -28.99 -13.23
N LEU A 121 18.19 -28.61 -13.33
CA LEU A 121 17.15 -29.08 -12.41
C LEU A 121 17.00 -30.61 -12.50
N TYR A 122 16.94 -31.14 -13.72
CA TYR A 122 16.80 -32.57 -13.97
C TYR A 122 17.93 -33.37 -13.32
N ASP A 123 19.18 -32.94 -13.53
CA ASP A 123 20.36 -33.60 -12.97
C ASP A 123 20.35 -33.55 -11.44
N ARG A 124 19.97 -32.41 -10.84
CA ARG A 124 19.87 -32.25 -9.38
C ARG A 124 18.80 -33.12 -8.76
N LEU A 125 17.62 -33.23 -9.38
CA LEU A 125 16.52 -34.05 -8.89
C LEU A 125 16.81 -35.56 -9.07
N THR A 126 17.43 -35.93 -10.20
CA THR A 126 17.90 -37.31 -10.45
C THR A 126 18.91 -37.73 -9.39
N ALA A 127 19.88 -36.87 -9.06
CA ALA A 127 20.87 -37.15 -8.02
C ALA A 127 20.25 -37.32 -6.61
N ARG A 128 19.03 -36.78 -6.40
CA ARG A 128 18.24 -36.95 -5.17
C ARG A 128 17.33 -38.19 -5.20
N ASN A 129 17.41 -39.03 -6.23
CA ASN A 129 16.58 -40.22 -6.44
C ASN A 129 15.07 -39.91 -6.45
N TYR A 130 14.67 -38.79 -7.06
CA TYR A 130 13.24 -38.51 -7.26
C TYR A 130 12.63 -39.50 -8.27
N PRO A 131 11.41 -40.02 -8.03
CA PRO A 131 10.70 -40.82 -9.02
C PRO A 131 10.42 -40.03 -10.31
N ASP A 132 10.39 -40.69 -11.47
CA ASP A 132 10.21 -40.05 -12.78
C ASP A 132 8.99 -39.12 -12.85
N SER A 133 7.87 -39.52 -12.23
CA SER A 133 6.64 -38.71 -12.18
C SER A 133 6.86 -37.38 -11.46
N LYS A 134 7.51 -37.42 -10.28
CA LYS A 134 7.81 -36.24 -9.47
C LYS A 134 8.88 -35.37 -10.13
N LEU A 135 9.82 -36.00 -10.82
CA LEU A 135 10.84 -35.30 -11.59
C LEU A 135 10.18 -34.47 -12.71
N GLN A 136 9.32 -35.10 -13.51
CA GLN A 136 8.57 -34.45 -14.58
C GLN A 136 7.70 -33.29 -14.06
N GLU A 137 6.95 -33.51 -12.99
CA GLU A 137 6.10 -32.48 -12.36
C GLU A 137 6.90 -31.23 -11.95
N ASN A 138 8.04 -31.40 -11.29
CA ASN A 138 8.88 -30.29 -10.86
C ASN A 138 9.53 -29.58 -12.07
N ILE A 139 9.93 -30.33 -13.10
CA ILE A 139 10.47 -29.74 -14.33
C ILE A 139 9.40 -28.91 -15.04
N ASP A 140 8.18 -29.43 -15.16
CA ASP A 140 7.07 -28.71 -15.78
C ASP A 140 6.70 -27.45 -14.97
N SER A 141 6.67 -27.55 -13.63
CA SER A 141 6.46 -26.40 -12.75
C SER A 141 7.52 -25.31 -12.92
N GLU A 142 8.80 -25.69 -13.05
CA GLU A 142 9.89 -24.74 -13.28
C GLU A 142 9.81 -24.08 -14.66
N ILE A 143 9.47 -24.85 -15.70
CA ILE A 143 9.30 -24.34 -17.07
C ILE A 143 8.13 -23.38 -17.18
N MET A 144 7.01 -23.69 -16.49
CA MET A 144 5.80 -22.86 -16.48
C MET A 144 5.88 -21.69 -15.50
N GLU A 145 6.98 -21.58 -14.75
CA GLU A 145 7.26 -20.48 -13.82
C GLU A 145 6.21 -20.34 -12.70
N VAL A 146 5.61 -21.46 -12.29
CA VAL A 146 4.45 -21.48 -11.37
C VAL A 146 4.75 -20.66 -10.11
N LEU A 147 5.87 -20.92 -9.44
CA LEU A 147 6.22 -20.26 -8.19
C LEU A 147 6.66 -18.80 -8.37
N LEU A 148 7.09 -18.40 -9.57
CA LEU A 148 7.35 -17.00 -9.89
C LEU A 148 6.03 -16.24 -10.06
N GLN A 149 5.05 -16.85 -10.72
CA GLN A 149 3.71 -16.29 -10.87
C GLN A 149 3.00 -16.17 -9.52
N GLU A 150 3.03 -17.22 -8.69
CA GLU A 150 2.48 -17.18 -7.33
C GLU A 150 3.11 -16.06 -6.49
N ALA A 151 4.44 -15.89 -6.56
CA ALA A 151 5.11 -14.78 -5.86
C ALA A 151 4.63 -13.41 -6.34
N HIS A 152 4.43 -13.23 -7.65
CA HIS A 152 3.93 -11.97 -8.22
C HIS A 152 2.44 -11.71 -7.95
N GLU A 153 1.63 -12.75 -7.80
CA GLU A 153 0.23 -12.64 -7.44
C GLU A 153 0.05 -12.33 -5.94
N ALA A 154 0.92 -12.88 -5.10
CA ALA A 154 0.84 -12.77 -3.64
C ALA A 154 1.60 -11.57 -3.05
N PHE A 155 2.55 -10.98 -3.76
CA PHE A 155 3.40 -9.90 -3.24
C PHE A 155 3.61 -8.77 -4.24
N GLU A 156 3.89 -7.58 -3.72
CA GLU A 156 4.27 -6.42 -4.53
C GLU A 156 5.48 -6.73 -5.41
N LYS A 157 5.41 -6.31 -6.68
CA LYS A 157 6.44 -6.60 -7.69
C LYS A 157 7.82 -6.13 -7.26
N GLU A 158 7.90 -5.06 -6.50
CA GLU A 158 9.14 -4.43 -6.04
C GLU A 158 9.89 -5.26 -4.99
N ILE A 159 9.19 -6.11 -4.23
CA ILE A 159 9.81 -6.99 -3.24
C ILE A 159 10.04 -8.41 -3.76
N VAL A 160 9.54 -8.74 -4.96
CA VAL A 160 9.76 -10.04 -5.62
C VAL A 160 10.95 -9.95 -6.56
N ILE A 161 12.03 -10.65 -6.21
CA ILE A 161 13.27 -10.67 -6.98
C ILE A 161 13.52 -12.09 -7.49
N GLU A 162 13.58 -12.22 -8.81
CA GLU A 162 13.98 -13.44 -9.49
C GLU A 162 15.52 -13.55 -9.56
N LEU A 163 16.07 -14.69 -9.16
CA LEU A 163 17.51 -14.98 -9.26
C LEU A 163 17.74 -16.38 -9.83
N THR A 164 18.69 -16.50 -10.75
CA THR A 164 19.08 -17.80 -11.32
C THR A 164 20.13 -18.47 -10.43
N SER A 165 20.06 -19.79 -10.26
CA SER A 165 21.01 -20.58 -9.47
C SER A 165 21.41 -21.90 -10.14
N ASN A 166 22.06 -21.81 -11.29
CA ASN A 166 22.54 -22.96 -12.06
C ASN A 166 23.82 -23.56 -11.48
N ASN A 167 24.68 -22.72 -10.88
CA ASN A 167 26.00 -23.12 -10.38
C ASN A 167 26.35 -22.43 -9.05
N SER A 168 27.49 -22.80 -8.45
CA SER A 168 27.97 -22.26 -7.18
C SER A 168 28.32 -20.77 -7.25
N ASP A 169 28.85 -20.30 -8.38
CA ASP A 169 29.27 -18.91 -8.53
C ASP A 169 28.05 -17.97 -8.55
N GLU A 170 26.97 -18.39 -9.23
CA GLU A 170 25.67 -17.72 -9.18
C GLU A 170 25.09 -17.73 -7.78
N MET A 171 25.18 -18.86 -7.06
CA MET A 171 24.73 -18.95 -5.67
C MET A 171 25.47 -17.94 -4.78
N ASP A 172 26.80 -17.88 -4.83
CA ASP A 172 27.59 -16.94 -4.04
C ASP A 172 27.25 -15.48 -4.38
N THR A 173 27.08 -15.17 -5.67
CA THR A 173 26.65 -13.85 -6.16
C THR A 173 25.24 -13.47 -5.68
N ASN A 174 24.32 -14.44 -5.65
CA ASN A 174 22.96 -14.23 -5.15
C ASN A 174 22.98 -13.91 -3.66
N VAL A 175 23.77 -14.66 -2.88
CA VAL A 175 23.94 -14.41 -1.44
C VAL A 175 24.54 -13.02 -1.21
N ASP A 176 25.57 -12.62 -1.97
CA ASP A 176 26.14 -11.26 -1.91
C ASP A 176 25.09 -10.17 -2.17
N ARG A 177 24.25 -10.35 -3.20
CA ARG A 177 23.16 -9.42 -3.52
C ARG A 177 22.16 -9.28 -2.39
N ILE A 178 21.73 -10.40 -1.80
CA ILE A 178 20.74 -10.39 -0.72
C ILE A 178 21.34 -9.78 0.56
N VAL A 179 22.62 -10.02 0.85
CA VAL A 179 23.35 -9.36 1.95
C VAL A 179 23.41 -7.85 1.73
N ALA A 180 23.74 -7.39 0.52
CA ALA A 180 23.76 -5.96 0.20
C ALA A 180 22.37 -5.32 0.34
N TRP A 181 21.32 -6.01 -0.10
CA TRP A 181 19.94 -5.58 0.11
C TRP A 181 19.60 -5.48 1.60
N LEU A 182 19.98 -6.48 2.41
CA LEU A 182 19.77 -6.49 3.85
C LEU A 182 20.45 -5.29 4.54
N ASP A 183 21.69 -4.99 4.16
CA ASP A 183 22.43 -3.86 4.72
C ASP A 183 21.79 -2.53 4.35
N GLN A 184 21.27 -2.40 3.12
CA GLN A 184 20.54 -1.22 2.70
C GLN A 184 19.21 -1.09 3.43
N TRP A 185 18.45 -2.17 3.55
CA TRP A 185 17.21 -2.22 4.32
C TRP A 185 17.46 -1.78 5.77
N LYS A 186 18.53 -2.25 6.40
CA LYS A 186 18.89 -1.83 7.77
C LYS A 186 19.15 -0.33 7.84
N LYS A 187 19.88 0.26 6.88
CA LYS A 187 20.13 1.71 6.83
C LYS A 187 18.84 2.49 6.70
N ASP A 188 17.99 2.10 5.74
CA ASP A 188 16.72 2.77 5.45
C ASP A 188 15.74 2.68 6.63
N ASN A 189 15.89 1.67 7.48
CA ASN A 189 15.09 1.46 8.69
C ASN A 189 15.83 1.83 10.00
N SER A 190 17.04 2.42 9.93
CA SER A 190 17.86 2.80 11.09
C SER A 190 17.72 4.27 11.54
N GLU A 191 17.12 5.15 10.73
CA GLU A 191 16.93 6.58 11.07
C GLU A 191 15.98 6.85 12.25
N TYR A 192 15.48 5.81 12.93
CA TYR A 192 14.63 5.93 14.11
C TYR A 192 15.36 5.74 15.46
N TYR A 193 16.67 5.48 15.50
CA TYR A 193 17.35 5.11 16.76
C TYR A 193 18.64 5.87 17.14
N ASP A 194 19.11 6.86 16.37
CA ASP A 194 20.33 7.61 16.73
C ASP A 194 20.10 8.85 17.63
N TYR A 195 18.86 9.19 17.95
CA TYR A 195 18.54 10.33 18.83
C TYR A 195 18.52 10.00 20.34
N VAL A 196 18.65 8.72 20.73
CA VAL A 196 18.43 8.30 22.13
C VAL A 196 19.74 7.98 22.87
N GLU A 197 20.84 7.61 22.19
CA GLU A 197 22.09 7.23 22.88
C GLU A 197 23.09 8.37 23.13
N THR A 198 22.93 9.54 22.50
CA THR A 198 23.81 10.70 22.75
C THR A 198 23.42 11.52 23.99
N TRP A 199 22.32 11.19 24.67
CA TRP A 199 21.91 11.86 25.92
C TRP A 199 22.50 11.27 27.19
N ALA A 200 23.18 10.12 27.13
CA ALA A 200 23.76 9.47 28.32
C ALA A 200 25.18 9.94 28.69
N THR A 201 25.83 10.81 27.89
CA THR A 201 27.18 11.33 28.17
C THR A 201 27.26 12.83 28.45
N VAL A 202 26.16 13.57 28.33
CA VAL A 202 26.15 15.03 28.60
C VAL A 202 25.72 15.37 30.05
N THR A 203 25.33 14.40 30.85
CA THR A 203 24.88 14.62 32.25
C THR A 203 26.01 14.96 33.23
N THR A 204 27.27 15.08 32.78
CA THR A 204 28.40 15.49 33.64
C THR A 204 28.87 16.94 33.38
N CYS A 205 28.49 17.59 32.27
CA CYS A 205 28.98 18.94 31.94
C CYS A 205 27.97 20.08 32.16
N LEU A 206 26.70 19.79 32.49
CA LEU A 206 25.68 20.80 32.79
C LEU A 206 25.70 21.26 34.25
N LYS A 207 26.83 21.84 34.70
CA LYS A 207 26.91 22.61 35.95
C LYS A 207 27.73 23.90 35.87
N ILE A 208 28.19 24.31 34.68
CA ILE A 208 29.07 25.50 34.53
C ILE A 208 28.45 26.61 33.65
N TRP A 209 27.25 26.43 33.10
CA TRP A 209 26.61 27.46 32.27
C TRP A 209 25.22 27.83 32.80
N MET A 210 25.19 28.36 34.02
CA MET A 210 24.13 29.26 34.47
C MET A 210 24.77 30.64 34.57
N ASP A 211 24.69 31.41 33.50
CA ASP A 211 24.60 32.88 33.48
C ASP A 211 24.54 33.30 32.00
N ASP A 212 23.68 34.27 31.68
CA ASP A 212 23.35 34.80 30.35
C ASP A 212 22.49 33.95 29.41
N TYR A 213 21.17 34.04 29.59
CA TYR A 213 20.20 33.87 28.50
C TYR A 213 19.24 35.06 28.44
N SER A 214 19.75 36.20 28.00
CA SER A 214 18.96 37.33 27.46
C SER A 214 19.22 37.51 25.97
N ALA A 215 19.13 36.45 25.18
CA ALA A 215 18.96 36.52 23.71
C ALA A 215 18.79 35.10 23.12
N LEU A 216 17.56 34.59 23.01
CA LEU A 216 17.23 33.60 21.98
C LEU A 216 15.86 33.90 21.36
N PRO A 217 15.71 33.83 20.03
CA PRO A 217 14.46 34.12 19.35
C PRO A 217 13.37 33.09 19.67
N ARG A 218 12.13 33.61 19.73
CA ARG A 218 10.88 32.87 19.91
C ARG A 218 10.67 31.75 18.87
N ARG A 219 10.06 30.66 19.36
CA ARG A 219 9.37 29.54 18.68
C ARG A 219 10.27 28.48 18.03
N LEU A 220 10.45 27.35 18.73
CA LEU A 220 10.53 26.04 18.08
C LEU A 220 9.29 25.90 17.17
N LYS A 221 9.49 25.75 15.85
CA LYS A 221 8.42 25.29 14.96
C LYS A 221 8.17 23.81 15.26
N MET A 222 6.96 23.49 15.70
CA MET A 222 6.43 22.12 15.72
C MET A 222 6.55 21.50 14.32
N ALA A 223 6.90 20.22 14.21
CA ALA A 223 6.94 19.51 12.93
C ALA A 223 5.55 19.56 12.27
N ALA A 224 5.49 19.98 11.01
CA ALA A 224 4.24 20.01 10.25
C ALA A 224 3.71 18.58 10.04
N HIS A 225 2.38 18.41 10.12
CA HIS A 225 1.76 17.12 9.79
C HIS A 225 1.99 16.84 8.30
N LYS A 226 2.52 15.66 7.94
CA LYS A 226 2.75 15.27 6.54
C LYS A 226 1.63 14.39 6.01
N VAL A 227 1.10 14.69 4.83
CA VAL A 227 0.07 13.87 4.15
C VAL A 227 0.43 13.64 2.69
N ASN A 228 0.20 12.42 2.21
CA ASN A 228 0.33 12.07 0.79
C ASN A 228 -1.00 12.31 0.09
N PHE A 229 -1.09 13.39 -0.69
CA PHE A 229 -2.27 13.68 -1.49
C PHE A 229 -2.23 12.92 -2.82
N ILE A 230 -3.17 12.00 -2.97
CA ILE A 230 -3.23 11.11 -4.14
C ILE A 230 -4.04 11.77 -5.23
N THR A 231 -3.34 12.39 -6.18
CA THR A 231 -3.95 13.06 -7.31
C THR A 231 -3.00 13.13 -8.50
N GLY A 232 -3.55 12.93 -9.70
CA GLY A 232 -2.88 13.29 -10.96
C GLY A 232 -3.21 14.71 -11.45
N ASN A 233 -4.08 15.46 -10.75
CA ASN A 233 -4.56 16.76 -11.22
C ASN A 233 -3.79 17.92 -10.58
N ALA A 234 -2.91 18.55 -11.35
CA ALA A 234 -2.08 19.67 -10.89
C ALA A 234 -2.90 20.87 -10.34
N ASN A 235 -4.10 21.13 -10.88
CA ASN A 235 -4.95 22.20 -10.38
C ASN A 235 -5.52 21.87 -8.99
N LYS A 236 -5.93 20.60 -8.77
CA LYS A 236 -6.37 20.13 -7.43
C LYS A 236 -5.23 20.26 -6.42
N LEU A 237 -4.03 19.81 -6.77
CA LEU A 237 -2.85 19.93 -5.92
C LEU A 237 -2.56 21.39 -5.54
N THR A 238 -2.63 22.31 -6.51
CA THR A 238 -2.39 23.74 -6.28
C THR A 238 -3.40 24.32 -5.29
N GLU A 239 -4.70 24.00 -5.43
CA GLU A 239 -5.73 24.47 -4.51
C GLU A 239 -5.57 23.88 -3.10
N VAL A 240 -5.25 22.58 -2.99
CA VAL A 240 -5.05 21.91 -1.70
C VAL A 240 -3.84 22.48 -0.96
N LYS A 241 -2.70 22.66 -1.65
CA LYS A 241 -1.50 23.27 -1.06
C LYS A 241 -1.76 24.69 -0.58
N ALA A 242 -2.45 25.50 -1.38
CA ALA A 242 -2.76 26.89 -1.02
C ALA A 242 -3.60 27.03 0.25
N ILE A 243 -4.34 25.98 0.64
CA ILE A 243 -5.19 25.99 1.83
C ILE A 243 -4.49 25.31 3.01
N LEU A 244 -3.82 24.17 2.80
CA LEU A 244 -3.27 23.35 3.88
C LEU A 244 -1.84 23.74 4.32
N GLU A 245 -1.00 24.24 3.41
CA GLU A 245 0.37 24.65 3.75
C GLU A 245 0.38 26.06 4.37
N PRO A 246 1.30 26.35 5.32
CA PRO A 246 2.38 25.50 5.81
C PRO A 246 2.02 24.64 7.04
N GLU A 247 0.75 24.65 7.47
CA GLU A 247 0.31 23.94 8.69
C GLU A 247 0.37 22.41 8.52
N ILE A 248 0.04 21.93 7.32
CA ILE A 248 0.11 20.53 6.91
C ILE A 248 0.93 20.47 5.60
N GLU A 249 2.01 19.70 5.60
CA GLU A 249 2.85 19.48 4.42
C GLU A 249 2.20 18.46 3.48
N VAL A 250 1.96 18.87 2.23
CA VAL A 250 1.26 18.06 1.23
C VAL A 250 2.25 17.51 0.21
N LEU A 251 2.47 16.20 0.25
CA LEU A 251 3.26 15.45 -0.73
C LEU A 251 2.33 14.94 -1.83
N SER A 252 2.66 15.15 -3.10
CA SER A 252 1.83 14.67 -4.21
C SER A 252 2.31 13.29 -4.67
N GLN A 253 1.40 12.33 -4.79
CA GLN A 253 1.69 11.03 -5.43
C GLN A 253 0.63 10.71 -6.49
N PRO A 254 1.00 10.56 -7.78
CA PRO A 254 0.06 10.22 -8.84
C PRO A 254 -0.12 8.69 -8.90
N ILE A 255 -0.80 8.12 -7.92
CA ILE A 255 -1.19 6.71 -7.94
C ILE A 255 -2.50 6.58 -8.71
N ASP A 256 -2.53 5.70 -9.71
CA ASP A 256 -3.77 5.34 -10.39
C ASP A 256 -4.56 4.38 -9.50
N LEU A 257 -5.79 4.77 -9.16
CA LEU A 257 -6.66 4.04 -8.26
C LEU A 257 -7.96 3.75 -8.97
N GLU A 258 -8.38 2.48 -8.95
CA GLU A 258 -9.66 2.10 -9.49
C GLU A 258 -10.80 2.80 -8.73
N GLU A 259 -11.62 3.56 -9.46
CA GLU A 259 -12.78 4.23 -8.90
C GLU A 259 -13.99 3.30 -8.99
N MET A 260 -14.36 2.67 -7.88
CA MET A 260 -15.57 1.85 -7.81
C MET A 260 -16.83 2.69 -8.07
N GLN A 261 -17.94 2.02 -8.38
CA GLN A 261 -19.24 2.67 -8.49
C GLN A 261 -19.95 2.65 -7.13
N GLY A 262 -20.58 3.77 -6.76
CA GLY A 262 -21.32 3.89 -5.51
C GLY A 262 -21.72 5.32 -5.21
N THR A 263 -22.09 5.56 -3.95
CA THR A 263 -22.25 6.92 -3.42
C THR A 263 -20.90 7.64 -3.36
N LEU A 264 -20.93 8.98 -3.26
CA LEU A 264 -19.68 9.76 -3.19
C LEU A 264 -18.84 9.35 -1.98
N GLU A 265 -19.49 9.06 -0.85
CA GLU A 265 -18.85 8.62 0.39
C GLU A 265 -18.20 7.24 0.25
N GLU A 266 -18.90 6.26 -0.33
CA GLU A 266 -18.35 4.92 -0.57
C GLU A 266 -17.16 4.94 -1.54
N VAL A 267 -17.26 5.73 -2.62
CA VAL A 267 -16.17 5.90 -3.58
C VAL A 267 -14.95 6.52 -2.90
N THR A 268 -15.13 7.62 -2.17
CA THR A 268 -14.01 8.27 -1.47
C THR A 268 -13.43 7.39 -0.37
N GLU A 269 -14.25 6.67 0.38
CA GLU A 269 -13.78 5.76 1.43
C GLU A 269 -12.96 4.61 0.85
N SER A 270 -13.48 3.94 -0.19
CA SER A 270 -12.79 2.84 -0.87
C SER A 270 -11.47 3.31 -1.49
N LYS A 271 -11.49 4.46 -2.18
CA LYS A 271 -10.30 5.11 -2.74
C LYS A 271 -9.28 5.46 -1.68
N CYS A 272 -9.71 6.01 -0.54
CA CYS A 272 -8.84 6.38 0.56
C CYS A 272 -8.21 5.15 1.21
N ARG A 273 -9.00 4.10 1.44
CA ARG A 273 -8.51 2.84 1.98
C ARG A 273 -7.47 2.23 1.05
N ARG A 274 -7.78 2.13 -0.25
CA ARG A 274 -6.82 1.60 -1.24
C ARG A 274 -5.56 2.45 -1.34
N ALA A 275 -5.69 3.78 -1.31
CA ALA A 275 -4.55 4.68 -1.23
C ALA A 275 -3.68 4.41 0.01
N ALA A 276 -4.30 4.22 1.18
CA ALA A 276 -3.60 3.97 2.43
C ALA A 276 -2.83 2.64 2.38
N GLU A 277 -3.43 1.60 1.79
CA GLU A 277 -2.78 0.31 1.56
C GLU A 277 -1.52 0.45 0.69
N LEU A 278 -1.61 1.19 -0.42
CA LEU A 278 -0.48 1.35 -1.35
C LEU A 278 0.62 2.27 -0.80
N VAL A 279 0.24 3.36 -0.14
CA VAL A 279 1.20 4.37 0.37
C VAL A 279 1.81 3.97 1.70
N LYS A 280 1.16 3.06 2.44
CA LYS A 280 1.60 2.57 3.76
C LYS A 280 1.86 3.69 4.78
N GLY A 281 1.06 4.75 4.71
CA GLY A 281 1.17 5.93 5.58
C GLY A 281 0.01 6.90 5.42
N PRO A 282 0.12 8.12 5.98
CA PRO A 282 -0.95 9.10 5.93
C PRO A 282 -1.29 9.48 4.49
N VAL A 283 -2.53 9.25 4.10
CA VAL A 283 -3.04 9.57 2.77
C VAL A 283 -4.20 10.54 2.84
N LEU A 284 -4.30 11.35 1.80
CA LEU A 284 -5.41 12.22 1.52
C LEU A 284 -5.87 11.94 0.09
N VAL A 285 -7.15 11.65 -0.08
CA VAL A 285 -7.78 11.51 -1.41
C VAL A 285 -8.93 12.50 -1.53
N GLU A 286 -9.36 12.78 -2.76
CA GLU A 286 -10.45 13.71 -3.04
C GLU A 286 -11.30 13.24 -4.22
N ASP A 287 -12.61 13.17 -4.00
CA ASP A 287 -13.60 13.05 -5.07
C ASP A 287 -14.54 14.24 -5.08
N THR A 288 -15.00 14.57 -6.29
CA THR A 288 -15.87 15.71 -6.55
C THR A 288 -17.10 15.22 -7.29
N ALA A 289 -18.28 15.59 -6.81
CA ALA A 289 -19.55 15.32 -7.45
C ALA A 289 -20.26 16.62 -7.85
N LEU A 290 -21.01 16.54 -8.96
CA LEU A 290 -21.96 17.57 -9.35
C LEU A 290 -23.35 16.94 -9.39
N CYS A 291 -24.19 17.32 -8.43
CA CYS A 291 -25.45 16.67 -8.13
C CYS A 291 -26.63 17.52 -8.61
N TYR A 292 -27.36 17.09 -9.64
CA TYR A 292 -28.55 17.80 -10.09
C TYR A 292 -29.77 17.35 -9.29
N ASN A 293 -30.51 18.28 -8.69
CA ASN A 293 -31.68 17.93 -7.88
C ASN A 293 -32.77 17.24 -8.72
N ALA A 294 -33.01 17.77 -9.93
CA ALA A 294 -33.95 17.19 -10.89
C ALA A 294 -33.62 15.74 -11.31
N LEU A 295 -32.34 15.36 -11.27
CA LEU A 295 -31.88 14.00 -11.59
C LEU A 295 -31.54 13.18 -10.34
N LYS A 296 -32.11 13.54 -9.18
CA LYS A 296 -31.91 12.85 -7.90
C LYS A 296 -30.43 12.69 -7.53
N GLY A 297 -29.62 13.72 -7.82
CA GLY A 297 -28.20 13.76 -7.49
C GLY A 297 -27.24 13.27 -8.58
N LEU A 298 -27.74 12.75 -9.70
CA LEU A 298 -26.92 12.47 -10.89
C LEU A 298 -26.55 13.76 -11.63
N PRO A 299 -25.42 13.81 -12.39
CA PRO A 299 -24.45 12.72 -12.60
C PRO A 299 -23.59 12.38 -11.38
N GLY A 300 -23.55 13.23 -10.36
CA GLY A 300 -22.93 12.91 -9.07
C GLY A 300 -21.43 12.66 -9.21
N VAL A 301 -20.93 11.59 -8.58
CA VAL A 301 -19.52 11.18 -8.62
C VAL A 301 -19.04 10.83 -10.04
N TYR A 302 -19.96 10.52 -10.96
CA TYR A 302 -19.64 10.18 -12.35
C TYR A 302 -19.40 11.41 -13.25
N ILE A 303 -19.41 12.63 -12.69
CA ILE A 303 -19.33 13.88 -13.46
C ILE A 303 -18.14 13.96 -14.42
N LYS A 304 -16.99 13.34 -14.09
CA LYS A 304 -15.82 13.27 -14.98
C LYS A 304 -16.21 12.67 -16.34
N TRP A 305 -16.89 11.53 -16.34
CA TRP A 305 -17.28 10.82 -17.55
C TRP A 305 -18.30 11.60 -18.37
N PHE A 306 -19.30 12.19 -17.71
CA PHE A 306 -20.25 13.06 -18.39
C PHE A 306 -19.55 14.27 -19.02
N MET A 307 -18.67 14.95 -18.28
CA MET A 307 -17.93 16.09 -18.79
C MET A 307 -17.08 15.72 -20.01
N THR A 308 -16.38 14.58 -19.96
CA THR A 308 -15.57 14.09 -21.09
C THR A 308 -16.43 13.73 -22.32
N SER A 309 -17.58 13.11 -22.13
CA SER A 309 -18.40 12.61 -23.23
C SER A 309 -19.30 13.67 -23.87
N ILE A 310 -19.94 14.53 -23.07
CA ILE A 310 -20.97 15.46 -23.56
C ILE A 310 -20.60 16.94 -23.40
N GLY A 311 -19.49 17.23 -22.71
CA GLY A 311 -18.99 18.59 -22.52
C GLY A 311 -19.93 19.52 -21.76
N HIS A 312 -19.57 20.80 -21.69
CA HIS A 312 -20.36 21.82 -20.98
C HIS A 312 -21.79 21.95 -21.51
N GLN A 313 -21.95 22.01 -22.84
CA GLN A 313 -23.27 22.15 -23.44
C GLN A 313 -24.14 20.92 -23.17
N GLY A 314 -23.57 19.72 -23.25
CA GLY A 314 -24.28 18.49 -22.91
C GLY A 314 -24.72 18.45 -21.45
N LEU A 315 -23.84 18.84 -20.52
CA LEU A 315 -24.16 18.92 -19.09
C LEU A 315 -25.34 19.86 -18.81
N ASN A 316 -25.43 20.99 -19.50
CA ASN A 316 -26.59 21.88 -19.42
C ASN A 316 -27.84 21.24 -20.06
N ASN A 317 -27.70 20.63 -21.23
CA ASN A 317 -28.78 20.00 -21.98
C ASN A 317 -29.43 18.81 -21.25
N LEU A 318 -28.71 18.12 -20.36
CA LEU A 318 -29.28 17.07 -19.51
C LEU A 318 -30.49 17.54 -18.70
N LEU A 319 -30.53 18.83 -18.37
CA LEU A 319 -31.63 19.42 -17.64
C LEU A 319 -32.68 20.07 -18.55
N ALA A 320 -32.57 20.03 -19.88
CA ALA A 320 -33.45 20.77 -20.80
C ALA A 320 -34.95 20.53 -20.54
N ALA A 321 -35.34 19.29 -20.25
CA ALA A 321 -36.73 18.89 -19.98
C ALA A 321 -37.23 19.25 -18.56
N TYR A 322 -36.34 19.67 -17.66
CA TYR A 322 -36.66 19.93 -16.26
C TYR A 322 -36.71 21.43 -15.99
N THR A 323 -37.74 21.89 -15.28
CA THR A 323 -37.84 23.29 -14.83
C THR A 323 -36.84 23.59 -13.72
N ASP A 324 -36.60 22.62 -12.84
CA ASP A 324 -35.60 22.71 -11.78
C ASP A 324 -34.18 22.61 -12.36
N LYS A 325 -33.41 23.67 -12.17
CA LYS A 325 -32.00 23.78 -12.55
C LYS A 325 -31.07 23.78 -11.34
N SER A 326 -31.61 23.57 -10.14
CA SER A 326 -30.80 23.57 -8.92
C SER A 326 -29.88 22.36 -8.89
N ALA A 327 -28.67 22.60 -8.42
CA ALA A 327 -27.63 21.59 -8.29
C ALA A 327 -26.77 21.89 -7.08
N GLU A 328 -26.00 20.89 -6.66
CA GLU A 328 -25.03 21.03 -5.60
C GLU A 328 -23.68 20.51 -6.07
N ALA A 329 -22.65 21.31 -5.87
CA ALA A 329 -21.27 20.86 -5.97
C ALA A 329 -20.85 20.26 -4.62
N VAL A 330 -20.30 19.05 -4.64
CA VAL A 330 -19.89 18.33 -3.43
C VAL A 330 -18.44 17.90 -3.58
N CYS A 331 -17.61 18.18 -2.57
CA CYS A 331 -16.25 17.68 -2.47
C CYS A 331 -16.14 16.85 -1.19
N THR A 332 -15.64 15.63 -1.31
CA THR A 332 -15.32 14.79 -0.15
C THR A 332 -13.82 14.50 -0.16
N PHE A 333 -13.15 14.88 0.92
CA PHE A 333 -11.80 14.41 1.21
C PHE A 333 -11.87 13.19 2.11
N GLY A 334 -11.11 12.16 1.78
CA GLY A 334 -10.86 11.03 2.67
C GLY A 334 -9.45 11.12 3.22
N TYR A 335 -9.31 11.14 4.54
CA TYR A 335 -8.04 10.99 5.23
C TYR A 335 -7.95 9.61 5.87
N CYS A 336 -6.80 8.98 5.76
CA CYS A 336 -6.47 7.76 6.49
C CYS A 336 -5.04 7.86 7.00
N ALA A 337 -4.80 7.50 8.26
CA ALA A 337 -3.47 7.56 8.87
C ALA A 337 -2.54 6.44 8.35
N GLY A 338 -3.10 5.34 7.84
CA GLY A 338 -2.35 4.23 7.26
C GLY A 338 -3.22 2.97 7.06
N PRO A 339 -2.63 1.88 6.58
CA PRO A 339 -3.32 0.60 6.41
C PRO A 339 -4.07 0.16 7.68
N GLY A 340 -5.29 -0.35 7.52
CA GLY A 340 -6.14 -0.80 8.64
C GLY A 340 -6.72 0.31 9.53
N GLU A 341 -6.32 1.57 9.37
CA GLU A 341 -6.88 2.70 10.11
C GLU A 341 -8.23 3.14 9.55
N LYS A 342 -9.03 3.78 10.41
CA LYS A 342 -10.35 4.28 10.00
C LYS A 342 -10.19 5.46 9.04
N VAL A 343 -10.92 5.40 7.92
CA VAL A 343 -11.06 6.54 7.01
C VAL A 343 -11.96 7.60 7.63
N ILE A 344 -11.51 8.85 7.60
CA ILE A 344 -12.24 10.02 8.07
C ILE A 344 -12.61 10.86 6.85
N LEU A 345 -13.92 11.11 6.69
CA LEU A 345 -14.45 11.86 5.57
C LEU A 345 -14.72 13.32 5.96
N PHE A 346 -14.22 14.25 5.14
CA PHE A 346 -14.48 15.67 5.25
C PHE A 346 -15.22 16.16 4.01
N GLN A 347 -16.49 16.52 4.18
CA GLN A 347 -17.33 16.88 3.05
C GLN A 347 -17.73 18.36 3.07
N GLY A 348 -17.57 19.02 1.94
CA GLY A 348 -18.06 20.36 1.68
C GLY A 348 -19.08 20.36 0.55
N ARG A 349 -20.15 21.14 0.74
CA ARG A 349 -21.28 21.25 -0.19
C ARG A 349 -21.50 22.71 -0.55
N CYS A 350 -21.80 22.99 -1.81
CA CYS A 350 -22.07 24.33 -2.31
C CYS A 350 -23.33 24.27 -3.20
N PRO A 351 -24.47 24.82 -2.75
CA PRO A 351 -25.69 24.86 -3.55
C PRO A 351 -25.56 25.91 -4.66
N GLY A 352 -26.11 25.63 -5.82
CA GLY A 352 -26.06 26.51 -6.99
C GLY A 352 -27.07 26.09 -8.05
N LYS A 353 -26.82 26.50 -9.29
CA LYS A 353 -27.67 26.19 -10.44
C LYS A 353 -26.86 25.84 -11.67
N ILE A 354 -27.44 25.03 -12.55
CA ILE A 354 -26.86 24.71 -13.85
C ILE A 354 -27.35 25.72 -14.88
N VAL A 355 -26.40 26.33 -15.59
CA VAL A 355 -26.64 27.41 -16.55
C VAL A 355 -25.91 27.14 -17.87
N PRO A 356 -26.29 27.82 -18.97
CA PRO A 356 -25.49 27.80 -20.18
C PRO A 356 -24.05 28.24 -19.88
N PRO A 357 -23.04 27.64 -20.54
CA PRO A 357 -21.64 27.87 -20.16
C PRO A 357 -21.23 29.33 -20.31
N ARG A 358 -20.60 29.88 -19.27
CA ARG A 358 -19.98 31.23 -19.27
C ARG A 358 -18.62 31.20 -18.58
N GLY A 359 -17.74 32.13 -18.96
CA GLY A 359 -16.36 32.23 -18.48
C GLY A 359 -15.38 31.30 -19.21
N PRO A 360 -14.08 31.36 -18.88
CA PRO A 360 -13.05 30.54 -19.51
C PRO A 360 -13.23 29.05 -19.19
N PRO A 361 -13.21 28.13 -20.19
CA PRO A 361 -13.40 26.70 -19.97
C PRO A 361 -12.12 26.01 -19.48
N ALA A 362 -11.45 26.58 -18.47
CA ALA A 362 -10.14 26.15 -18.03
C ALA A 362 -10.17 24.94 -17.08
N PHE A 363 -11.30 24.69 -16.40
CA PHE A 363 -11.38 23.66 -15.36
C PHE A 363 -12.75 22.98 -15.28
N GLY A 364 -12.79 21.70 -15.62
CA GLY A 364 -13.94 20.82 -15.39
C GLY A 364 -15.27 21.43 -15.86
N TRP A 365 -16.26 21.39 -14.98
CA TRP A 365 -17.64 21.84 -15.22
C TRP A 365 -17.92 23.25 -14.66
N ASP A 366 -16.89 23.99 -14.23
CA ASP A 366 -17.04 25.30 -13.58
C ASP A 366 -17.86 26.30 -14.41
N ALA A 367 -17.74 26.23 -15.75
CA ALA A 367 -18.43 27.13 -16.66
C ALA A 367 -19.97 26.97 -16.65
N VAL A 368 -20.49 25.83 -16.18
CA VAL A 368 -21.94 25.54 -16.17
C VAL A 368 -22.55 25.57 -14.78
N PHE A 369 -21.75 25.75 -13.72
CA PHE A 369 -22.24 25.84 -12.34
C PHE A 369 -22.21 27.28 -11.85
N GLU A 370 -23.39 27.84 -11.59
CA GLU A 370 -23.59 29.20 -11.10
C GLU A 370 -23.80 29.23 -9.59
N TYR A 371 -23.07 30.12 -8.93
CA TYR A 371 -23.27 30.51 -7.54
C TYR A 371 -23.47 32.03 -7.48
N GLU A 372 -24.61 32.46 -6.92
CA GLU A 372 -24.94 33.88 -6.72
C GLU A 372 -24.76 34.78 -7.97
N GLY A 373 -25.14 34.27 -9.15
CA GLY A 373 -25.16 35.03 -10.41
C GLY A 373 -23.87 35.00 -11.23
N GLN A 374 -22.81 34.33 -10.74
CA GLN A 374 -21.57 34.09 -11.49
C GLN A 374 -21.31 32.59 -11.60
N THR A 375 -20.81 32.14 -12.75
CA THR A 375 -20.29 30.78 -12.87
C THR A 375 -18.96 30.67 -12.12
N PHE A 376 -18.60 29.47 -11.67
CA PHE A 376 -17.28 29.27 -11.06
C PHE A 376 -16.12 29.61 -12.02
N ALA A 377 -16.34 29.54 -13.32
CA ALA A 377 -15.34 29.94 -14.31
C ALA A 377 -15.20 31.47 -14.42
N GLU A 378 -16.24 32.24 -14.10
CA GLU A 378 -16.21 33.71 -14.08
C GLU A 378 -15.52 34.26 -12.81
N MET A 379 -15.33 33.42 -11.79
CA MET A 379 -14.76 33.83 -10.51
C MET A 379 -13.23 33.75 -10.47
N GLU A 380 -12.62 34.73 -9.80
CA GLU A 380 -11.22 34.65 -9.41
C GLU A 380 -10.98 33.48 -8.45
N LYS A 381 -9.86 32.76 -8.64
CA LYS A 381 -9.55 31.52 -7.88
C LYS A 381 -9.61 31.72 -6.36
N VAL A 382 -9.11 32.85 -5.87
CA VAL A 382 -9.06 33.16 -4.44
C VAL A 382 -10.47 33.32 -3.86
N GLU A 383 -11.37 33.99 -4.58
CA GLU A 383 -12.75 34.18 -4.13
C GLU A 383 -13.56 32.88 -4.23
N LYS A 384 -13.37 32.12 -5.32
CA LYS A 384 -13.95 30.77 -5.47
C LYS A 384 -13.57 29.89 -4.28
N ASN A 385 -12.31 29.87 -3.87
CA ASN A 385 -11.85 29.01 -2.78
C ASN A 385 -12.52 29.29 -1.42
N LYS A 386 -12.98 30.52 -1.16
CA LYS A 386 -13.69 30.86 0.09
C LYS A 386 -15.09 30.27 0.15
N ILE A 387 -15.76 30.13 -0.99
CA ILE A 387 -17.17 29.72 -1.07
C ILE A 387 -17.35 28.30 -1.59
N SER A 388 -16.34 27.72 -2.25
CA SER A 388 -16.45 26.44 -2.95
C SER A 388 -16.64 25.27 -1.99
N HIS A 389 -17.27 24.24 -2.53
CA HIS A 389 -17.39 22.92 -1.92
C HIS A 389 -16.03 22.36 -1.46
N ARG A 390 -14.96 22.52 -2.27
CA ARG A 390 -13.59 22.10 -1.88
C ARG A 390 -13.04 22.91 -0.71
N GLY A 391 -13.15 24.24 -0.75
CA GLY A 391 -12.69 25.09 0.35
C GLY A 391 -13.39 24.78 1.68
N ARG A 392 -14.71 24.55 1.63
CA ARG A 392 -15.50 24.11 2.80
C ARG A 392 -15.05 22.75 3.33
N ALA A 393 -14.70 21.81 2.46
CA ALA A 393 -14.21 20.48 2.86
C ALA A 393 -12.83 20.58 3.52
N LEU A 394 -11.91 21.36 2.93
CA LEU A 394 -10.56 21.58 3.46
C LEU A 394 -10.56 22.34 4.78
N ALA A 395 -11.47 23.30 4.97
CA ALA A 395 -11.63 23.98 6.27
C ALA A 395 -11.99 23.01 7.40
N LYS A 396 -12.85 22.02 7.12
CA LYS A 396 -13.18 20.95 8.09
C LYS A 396 -11.98 20.06 8.39
N LEU A 397 -11.20 19.71 7.35
CA LEU A 397 -9.98 18.95 7.50
C LEU A 397 -8.95 19.68 8.37
N GLN A 398 -8.72 20.98 8.11
CA GLN A 398 -7.80 21.80 8.90
C GLN A 398 -8.23 21.92 10.36
N ALA A 399 -9.53 22.13 10.61
CA ALA A 399 -10.05 22.18 11.98
C ALA A 399 -9.81 20.86 12.71
N TRP A 400 -10.07 19.73 12.03
CA TRP A 400 -9.82 18.41 12.61
C TRP A 400 -8.35 18.18 12.95
N PHE A 401 -7.40 18.52 12.07
CA PHE A 401 -5.96 18.41 12.36
C PHE A 401 -5.50 19.33 13.50
N LYS A 402 -6.13 20.49 13.68
CA LYS A 402 -5.84 21.40 14.80
C LYS A 402 -6.30 20.81 16.14
N ASP A 403 -7.40 20.08 16.15
CA ASP A 403 -7.92 19.41 17.36
C ASP A 403 -7.16 18.14 17.74
N GLN A 404 -6.32 17.59 16.84
CA GLN A 404 -5.46 16.44 17.14
C GLN A 404 -4.10 16.82 17.76
N GLN A 405 -3.82 18.12 17.94
CA GLN A 405 -2.62 18.65 18.64
C GLN A 405 -2.95 18.97 20.10
#